data_AF-A0A084IQY4-F1
#
_entry.id   AF-A0A084IQY4-F1
#
_cell.length_a   1.000
_cell.length_b   1.000
_cell.length_c   1.000
_cell.angle_alpha   90.00
_cell.angle_beta   90.00
_cell.angle_gamma   90.00
#
_symmetry.space_group_name_H-M   'P 1'
#
loop_
_entity.id
_entity.type
_entity.pdbx_description
1 polymer ?
#
loop_
_entity_poly.entity_id
_entity_poly.type
_entity_poly.pdbx_seq_one_letter_code
_entity_poly.pdbx_strand_id
1 'polypeptide(L)'
;MLDGVMLLWFLLTALSLLFVAVDIRTTPESTVLKWGFILLTAYTGPFGAFLYVLGCREPLPGLHERYVATRWRQVLGSTMHCVAGDGVGILAGAVVAGVFHFPPTLDIALEYILGFGFGWAIFQALFMRDMAGGSYARALSSTFFPELLSMNCLMAGMVPIMTWAMKNTAMAHEPTGPAFWFVMSMALLVGFITAYPMNWWLVSRHMKHGMMTIRFSNKPTNEDTMHASASEHSHDAHTAPARRAEKQTQEPGSKRTLAGMTILSFIVFGVGLGIAVLLTRF
;
A
#
# COMPACT_ATOMS: atom_id res chain seq x y z
N MET A 1 -12.80 30.52 -4.14
CA MET A 1 -12.90 29.85 -2.81
C MET A 1 -12.10 28.56 -2.76
N LEU A 2 -12.09 27.73 -3.82
CA LEU A 2 -11.23 26.55 -3.92
C LEU A 2 -9.73 26.89 -3.83
N ASP A 3 -9.28 28.05 -4.34
CA ASP A 3 -7.85 28.41 -4.35
C ASP A 3 -7.23 28.47 -2.95
N GLY A 4 -7.94 29.01 -1.96
CA GLY A 4 -7.48 29.04 -0.58
C GLY A 4 -7.39 27.65 0.05
N VAL A 5 -8.35 26.77 -0.27
CA VAL A 5 -8.37 25.38 0.18
C VAL A 5 -7.22 24.60 -0.46
N MET A 6 -7.00 24.76 -1.76
CA MET A 6 -5.89 24.14 -2.48
C MET A 6 -4.54 24.63 -1.96
N LEU A 7 -4.38 25.93 -1.75
CA LEU A 7 -3.15 26.50 -1.19
C LEU A 7 -2.86 25.91 0.19
N LEU A 8 -3.86 25.89 1.08
CA LEU A 8 -3.72 25.28 2.40
C LEU A 8 -3.37 23.79 2.30
N TRP A 9 -4.05 23.05 1.42
CA TRP A 9 -3.80 21.63 1.17
C TRP A 9 -2.36 21.37 0.74
N PHE A 10 -1.84 22.12 -0.23
CA PHE A 10 -0.47 21.93 -0.72
C PHE A 10 0.58 22.37 0.31
N LEU A 11 0.33 23.43 1.09
CA LEU A 11 1.21 23.81 2.19
C LEU A 11 1.28 22.70 3.26
N LEU A 12 0.13 22.18 3.68
CA LEU A 12 0.06 21.07 4.63
C LEU A 12 0.70 19.80 4.06
N THR A 13 0.52 19.54 2.75
CA THR A 13 1.14 18.41 2.06
C THR A 13 2.67 18.53 2.06
N ALA A 14 3.21 19.71 1.75
CA ALA A 14 4.66 19.94 1.77
C ALA A 14 5.25 19.75 3.17
N LEU A 15 4.60 20.31 4.20
CA LEU A 15 5.02 20.13 5.60
C LEU A 15 4.93 18.67 6.05
N SER A 16 3.84 17.99 5.70
CA SER A 16 3.63 16.57 6.03
C SER A 16 4.66 15.67 5.35
N LEU A 17 4.93 15.90 4.07
CA LEU A 17 5.91 15.16 3.31
C LEU A 17 7.32 15.36 3.88
N LEU A 18 7.69 16.60 4.20
CA LEU A 18 8.99 16.90 4.83
C LEU A 18 9.13 16.18 6.17
N PHE A 19 8.10 16.24 7.01
CA PHE A 19 8.08 15.54 8.29
C PHE A 19 8.27 14.02 8.12
N VAL A 20 7.46 13.37 7.28
CA VAL A 20 7.54 11.92 7.05
C VAL A 20 8.88 11.54 6.43
N ALA A 21 9.37 12.28 5.44
CA ALA A 21 10.64 11.99 4.75
C ALA A 21 11.87 12.07 5.67
N VAL A 22 11.79 12.84 6.77
CA VAL A 22 12.83 12.93 7.79
C VAL A 22 12.65 11.85 8.86
N ASP A 23 11.46 11.76 9.47
CA ASP A 23 11.17 10.87 10.62
C ASP A 23 11.21 9.39 10.21
N ILE A 24 10.81 9.04 8.99
CA ILE A 24 10.80 7.64 8.54
C ILE A 24 12.18 7.02 8.38
N ARG A 25 13.23 7.85 8.29
CA ARG A 25 14.62 7.37 8.16
C ARG A 25 15.03 6.54 9.38
N THR A 26 14.60 6.94 10.57
CA THR A 26 14.90 6.27 11.83
C THR A 26 13.96 5.11 12.14
N THR A 27 12.82 5.02 11.46
CA THR A 27 11.87 3.90 11.66
C THR A 27 12.49 2.59 11.12
N PRO A 28 12.49 1.49 11.90
CA PRO A 28 13.12 0.23 11.50
C PRO A 28 12.23 -0.56 10.52
N GLU A 29 11.92 0.02 9.37
CA GLU A 29 11.03 -0.56 8.36
C GLU A 29 11.79 -0.86 7.06
N SER A 30 11.26 -1.77 6.24
CA SER A 30 11.82 -2.04 4.90
C SER A 30 11.90 -0.79 4.01
N THR A 31 12.96 -0.68 3.21
CA THR A 31 13.19 0.50 2.34
C THR A 31 12.02 0.76 1.39
N VAL A 32 11.43 -0.31 0.85
CA VAL A 32 10.27 -0.19 -0.05
C VAL A 32 9.07 0.42 0.68
N LEU A 33 8.82 0.01 1.92
CA LEU A 33 7.70 0.55 2.68
C LEU A 33 7.97 1.98 3.18
N LYS A 34 9.24 2.35 3.43
CA LYS A 34 9.62 3.74 3.67
C LYS A 34 9.23 4.63 2.48
N TRP A 35 9.57 4.21 1.27
CA TRP A 35 9.13 4.90 0.06
C TRP A 35 7.62 4.89 -0.10
N GLY A 36 6.95 3.79 0.25
CA GLY A 36 5.49 3.69 0.26
C GLY A 36 4.82 4.80 1.10
N PHE A 37 5.28 5.03 2.33
CA PHE A 37 4.74 6.11 3.18
C PHE A 37 5.07 7.51 2.67
N ILE A 38 6.27 7.71 2.10
CA ILE A 38 6.65 8.99 1.49
C ILE A 38 5.72 9.30 0.31
N LEU A 39 5.53 8.35 -0.61
CA LEU A 39 4.66 8.51 -1.77
C LEU A 39 3.20 8.69 -1.36
N LEU A 40 2.68 7.86 -0.45
CA LEU A 40 1.31 8.03 0.05
C LEU A 40 1.11 9.44 0.65
N THR A 41 2.08 9.94 1.41
CA THR A 41 2.04 11.29 1.99
C THR A 41 2.14 12.37 0.91
N ALA A 42 2.93 12.16 -0.15
CA ALA A 42 2.95 13.07 -1.29
C ALA A 42 1.59 13.14 -2.00
N TYR A 43 0.86 12.01 -2.06
CA TYR A 43 -0.45 11.95 -2.72
C TYR A 43 -1.58 12.48 -1.85
N THR A 44 -1.56 12.20 -0.55
CA THR A 44 -2.70 12.41 0.36
C THR A 44 -2.42 13.45 1.47
N GLY A 45 -1.25 14.06 1.43
CA GLY A 45 -0.83 15.14 2.32
C GLY A 45 -0.93 14.77 3.80
N PRO A 46 -1.62 15.59 4.62
CA PRO A 46 -1.70 15.39 6.07
C PRO A 46 -2.36 14.07 6.47
N PHE A 47 -3.23 13.48 5.64
CA PHE A 47 -3.80 12.16 5.92
C PHE A 47 -2.74 11.06 5.85
N GLY A 48 -1.86 11.10 4.85
CA GLY A 48 -0.75 10.14 4.75
C GLY A 48 0.20 10.23 5.94
N ALA A 49 0.55 11.45 6.37
CA ALA A 49 1.37 11.66 7.56
C ALA A 49 0.67 11.18 8.84
N PHE A 50 -0.64 11.43 8.98
CA PHE A 50 -1.42 10.91 10.10
C PHE A 50 -1.42 9.38 10.15
N LEU A 51 -1.62 8.72 9.01
CA LEU A 51 -1.58 7.25 8.91
C LEU A 51 -0.18 6.70 9.18
N TYR A 52 0.88 7.40 8.77
CA TYR A 52 2.25 7.05 9.12
C TYR A 52 2.49 7.06 10.63
N VAL A 53 2.12 8.16 11.32
CA VAL A 53 2.32 8.30 12.76
C VAL A 53 1.52 7.26 13.54
N LEU A 54 0.27 7.02 13.16
CA LEU A 54 -0.61 6.09 13.85
C LEU A 54 -0.28 4.62 13.54
N GLY A 55 0.19 4.36 12.31
CA GLY A 55 0.38 3.03 11.77
C GLY A 55 1.77 2.45 11.97
N CYS A 56 2.81 3.20 11.63
CA CYS A 56 4.16 2.67 11.42
C CYS A 56 5.22 3.34 12.29
N ARG A 57 5.03 4.59 12.72
CA ARG A 57 6.02 5.26 13.55
C ARG A 57 6.22 4.50 14.86
N GLU A 58 7.47 4.12 15.13
CA GLU A 58 7.83 3.33 16.31
C GLU A 58 7.56 4.16 17.59
N PRO A 59 6.69 3.68 18.52
CA PRO A 59 6.32 4.46 19.70
C PRO A 59 7.43 4.50 20.76
N LEU A 60 8.19 3.42 20.87
CA LEU A 60 9.27 3.22 21.83
C LEU A 60 10.35 2.34 21.19
N PRO A 61 11.65 2.62 21.44
CA PRO A 61 12.73 1.86 20.83
C PRO A 61 12.60 0.36 21.09
N GLY A 62 12.62 -0.42 20.02
CA GLY A 62 12.61 -1.87 20.07
C GLY A 62 11.22 -2.50 20.13
N LEU A 63 10.13 -1.73 19.98
CA LEU A 63 8.76 -2.22 20.04
C LEU A 63 8.04 -2.21 18.68
N HIS A 64 8.71 -1.81 17.59
CA HIS A 64 8.12 -1.71 16.26
C HIS A 64 7.40 -2.99 15.81
N GLU A 65 8.04 -4.16 15.87
CA GLU A 65 7.47 -5.45 15.44
C GLU A 65 6.13 -5.73 16.14
N ARG A 66 6.12 -5.54 17.47
CA ARG A 66 4.93 -5.78 18.30
C ARG A 66 3.85 -4.73 18.02
N TYR A 67 4.26 -3.49 17.79
CA TYR A 67 3.36 -2.39 17.48
C TYR A 67 2.63 -2.62 16.16
N VAL A 68 3.35 -3.00 15.10
CA VAL A 68 2.77 -3.20 13.77
C VAL A 68 2.11 -4.56 13.58
N ALA A 69 2.31 -5.53 14.47
CA ALA A 69 1.72 -6.86 14.39
C ALA A 69 0.17 -6.87 14.40
N THR A 70 -0.47 -5.82 14.93
CA THR A 70 -1.94 -5.74 14.94
C THR A 70 -2.50 -5.72 13.52
N ARG A 71 -3.57 -6.49 13.27
CA ARG A 71 -4.09 -6.71 11.91
C ARG A 71 -4.40 -5.42 11.15
N TRP A 72 -5.08 -4.45 11.76
CA TRP A 72 -5.45 -3.22 11.06
C TRP A 72 -4.23 -2.42 10.59
N ARG A 73 -3.11 -2.51 11.32
CA ARG A 73 -1.81 -1.93 10.94
C ARG A 73 -1.16 -2.69 9.80
N GLN A 74 -1.22 -4.02 9.81
CA GLN A 74 -0.80 -4.83 8.66
C GLN A 74 -1.61 -4.51 7.41
N VAL A 75 -2.94 -4.37 7.54
CA VAL A 75 -3.82 -3.98 6.44
C VAL A 75 -3.49 -2.57 5.96
N LEU A 76 -3.27 -1.63 6.89
CA LEU A 76 -2.83 -0.27 6.55
C LEU A 76 -1.55 -0.29 5.70
N GLY A 77 -0.51 -1.01 6.16
CA GLY A 77 0.74 -1.18 5.43
C GLY A 77 0.56 -1.78 4.03
N SER A 78 -0.30 -2.81 3.92
CA SER A 78 -0.64 -3.46 2.64
C SER A 78 -1.36 -2.50 1.68
N THR A 79 -2.39 -1.79 2.16
CA THR A 79 -3.17 -0.84 1.35
C THR A 79 -2.31 0.31 0.89
N MET A 80 -1.50 0.89 1.78
CA MET A 80 -0.65 2.01 1.39
C MET A 80 0.47 1.62 0.42
N HIS A 81 1.02 0.41 0.54
CA HIS A 81 2.03 -0.08 -0.40
C HIS A 81 1.45 -0.24 -1.81
N CYS A 82 0.23 -0.76 -1.90
CA CYS A 82 -0.54 -0.86 -3.16
C CYS A 82 -0.83 0.53 -3.74
N VAL A 83 -1.46 1.43 -2.96
CA VAL A 83 -1.81 2.79 -3.42
C VAL A 83 -0.56 3.62 -3.75
N ALA A 84 0.55 3.42 -3.05
CA ALA A 84 1.82 4.08 -3.37
C ALA A 84 2.32 3.71 -4.77
N GLY A 85 2.30 2.42 -5.11
CA GLY A 85 2.71 1.91 -6.41
C GLY A 85 1.71 2.25 -7.51
N ASP A 86 0.45 1.84 -7.35
CA ASP A 86 -0.62 2.12 -8.32
C ASP A 86 -0.75 3.62 -8.58
N GLY A 87 -0.65 4.45 -7.54
CA GLY A 87 -0.74 5.90 -7.63
C GLY A 87 0.33 6.53 -8.54
N VAL A 88 1.56 6.01 -8.59
CA VAL A 88 2.58 6.51 -9.53
C VAL A 88 2.10 6.30 -10.97
N GLY A 89 1.66 5.08 -11.28
CA GLY A 89 1.22 4.72 -12.63
C GLY A 89 -0.05 5.44 -13.05
N ILE A 90 -1.02 5.59 -12.14
CA ILE A 90 -2.26 6.33 -12.36
C ILE A 90 -1.94 7.80 -12.65
N LEU A 91 -1.14 8.47 -11.81
CA LEU A 91 -0.77 9.87 -12.02
C LEU A 91 0.00 10.07 -13.33
N ALA A 92 0.91 9.16 -13.67
CA ALA A 92 1.62 9.21 -14.95
C ALA A 92 0.65 9.06 -16.14
N GLY A 93 -0.31 8.13 -16.04
CA GLY A 93 -1.36 7.95 -17.04
C GLY A 93 -2.23 9.19 -17.21
N ALA A 94 -2.70 9.76 -16.09
CA ALA A 94 -3.52 10.97 -16.07
C ALA A 94 -2.79 12.18 -16.69
N VAL A 95 -1.49 12.34 -16.40
CA VAL A 95 -0.67 13.39 -17.02
C VAL A 95 -0.56 13.19 -18.53
N VAL A 96 -0.28 11.96 -18.98
CA VAL A 96 -0.20 11.64 -20.42
C VAL A 96 -1.55 11.89 -21.09
N ALA A 97 -2.65 11.39 -20.52
CA ALA A 97 -3.98 11.57 -21.06
C ALA A 97 -4.41 13.05 -21.10
N GLY A 98 -4.06 13.83 -20.07
CA GLY A 98 -4.30 15.27 -20.02
C GLY A 98 -3.52 16.03 -21.11
N VAL A 99 -2.24 15.70 -21.31
CA VAL A 99 -1.42 16.34 -22.37
C VAL A 99 -1.96 16.01 -23.77
N PHE A 100 -2.34 14.76 -24.03
CA PHE A 100 -2.84 14.32 -25.33
C PHE A 100 -4.35 14.49 -25.52
N HIS A 101 -5.06 15.00 -24.51
CA HIS A 101 -6.51 15.24 -24.51
C HIS A 101 -7.32 14.00 -24.92
N PHE A 102 -7.01 12.85 -24.30
CA PHE A 102 -7.70 11.61 -24.59
C PHE A 102 -9.18 11.64 -24.17
N PRO A 103 -10.06 10.87 -24.85
CA PRO A 103 -11.43 10.71 -24.41
C PRO A 103 -11.47 9.99 -23.04
N PRO A 104 -12.49 10.24 -22.20
CA PRO A 104 -12.52 9.74 -20.82
C PRO A 104 -12.36 8.22 -20.66
N THR A 105 -12.83 7.44 -21.64
CA THR A 105 -12.67 5.98 -21.62
C THR A 105 -11.23 5.54 -21.80
N LEU A 106 -10.47 6.23 -22.65
CA LEU A 106 -9.06 5.95 -22.89
C LEU A 106 -8.20 6.45 -21.73
N ASP A 107 -8.59 7.58 -21.12
CA ASP A 107 -7.96 8.12 -19.92
C ASP A 107 -7.97 7.10 -18.78
N ILE A 108 -9.16 6.65 -18.36
CA ILE A 108 -9.33 5.65 -17.30
C ILE A 108 -8.62 4.33 -17.65
N ALA A 109 -8.66 3.91 -18.92
CA ALA A 109 -7.97 2.68 -19.34
C ALA A 109 -6.45 2.81 -19.22
N LEU A 110 -5.89 3.96 -19.61
CA LEU A 110 -4.46 4.23 -19.52
C LEU A 110 -4.01 4.31 -18.06
N GLU A 111 -4.73 5.06 -17.23
CA GLU A 111 -4.50 5.12 -15.79
C GLU A 111 -4.53 3.74 -15.14
N TYR A 112 -5.52 2.91 -15.50
CA TYR A 112 -5.65 1.56 -14.97
C TYR A 112 -4.45 0.69 -15.37
N ILE A 113 -4.08 0.68 -16.65
CA ILE A 113 -3.00 -0.16 -17.18
C ILE A 113 -1.65 0.26 -16.59
N LEU A 114 -1.36 1.56 -16.57
CA LEU A 114 -0.10 2.07 -16.02
C LEU A 114 -0.05 1.93 -14.50
N GLY A 115 -1.15 2.22 -13.81
CA GLY A 115 -1.32 2.01 -12.37
C GLY A 115 -1.04 0.57 -11.98
N PHE A 116 -1.83 -0.36 -12.52
CA PHE A 116 -1.68 -1.78 -12.26
C PHE A 116 -0.30 -2.29 -12.66
N GLY A 117 0.21 -1.89 -13.83
CA GLY A 117 1.53 -2.31 -14.31
C GLY A 117 2.65 -1.87 -13.39
N PHE A 118 2.64 -0.62 -12.94
CA PHE A 118 3.65 -0.08 -12.04
C PHE A 118 3.53 -0.65 -10.62
N GLY A 119 2.31 -0.72 -10.07
CA GLY A 119 2.03 -1.32 -8.76
C GLY A 119 2.46 -2.79 -8.71
N TRP A 120 2.01 -3.59 -9.67
CA TRP A 120 2.30 -5.02 -9.73
C TRP A 120 3.78 -5.32 -10.02
N ALA A 121 4.35 -4.74 -11.08
CA ALA A 121 5.69 -5.12 -11.53
C ALA A 121 6.80 -4.49 -10.68
N ILE A 122 6.63 -3.23 -10.29
CA ILE A 122 7.70 -2.49 -9.60
C ILE A 122 7.50 -2.58 -8.09
N PHE A 123 6.33 -2.20 -7.58
CA PHE A 123 6.14 -2.14 -6.13
C PHE A 123 5.98 -3.53 -5.49
N GLN A 124 4.98 -4.31 -5.93
CA GLN A 124 4.68 -5.61 -5.34
C GLN A 124 5.76 -6.65 -5.62
N ALA A 125 6.15 -6.83 -6.89
CA ALA A 125 7.04 -7.92 -7.26
C ALA A 125 8.48 -7.71 -6.79
N LEU A 126 8.98 -6.46 -6.72
CA LEU A 126 10.30 -6.20 -6.10
C LEU A 126 10.27 -6.41 -4.59
N PHE A 127 9.19 -6.00 -3.92
CA PHE A 127 9.03 -6.20 -2.47
C PHE A 127 8.96 -7.69 -2.11
N MET A 128 8.20 -8.47 -2.88
CA MET A 128 8.00 -9.90 -2.64
C MET A 128 9.13 -10.78 -3.16
N ARG A 129 10.13 -10.23 -3.87
CA ARG A 129 11.20 -11.01 -4.50
C ARG A 129 11.96 -11.87 -3.49
N ASP A 130 12.38 -11.29 -2.38
CA ASP A 130 13.15 -11.99 -1.35
C ASP A 130 12.28 -13.03 -0.63
N MET A 131 11.02 -12.68 -0.35
CA MET A 131 10.03 -13.59 0.24
C MET A 131 9.62 -14.75 -0.70
N ALA A 132 9.74 -14.55 -2.02
CA ALA A 132 9.46 -15.56 -3.05
C ALA A 132 10.66 -16.46 -3.36
N GLY A 133 11.73 -16.40 -2.57
CA GLY A 133 12.96 -17.19 -2.77
C GLY A 133 13.85 -16.64 -3.89
N GLY A 134 13.83 -15.32 -4.13
CA GLY A 134 14.69 -14.62 -5.08
C GLY A 134 14.19 -14.58 -6.52
N SER A 135 13.14 -15.36 -6.86
CA SER A 135 12.57 -15.42 -8.21
C SER A 135 11.52 -14.33 -8.45
N TYR A 136 11.87 -13.36 -9.30
CA TYR A 136 10.97 -12.27 -9.69
C TYR A 136 9.72 -12.76 -10.44
N ALA A 137 9.85 -13.78 -11.29
CA ALA A 137 8.70 -14.37 -11.99
C ALA A 137 7.69 -15.02 -11.02
N ARG A 138 8.20 -15.65 -9.95
CA ARG A 138 7.35 -16.21 -8.90
C ARG A 138 6.67 -15.11 -8.08
N ALA A 139 7.41 -14.04 -7.77
CA ALA A 139 6.84 -12.86 -7.09
C ALA A 139 5.70 -12.26 -7.91
N LEU A 140 5.90 -12.02 -9.22
CA LEU A 140 4.86 -11.55 -10.14
C LEU A 140 3.62 -12.46 -10.13
N SER A 141 3.81 -13.76 -10.32
CA SER A 141 2.69 -14.71 -10.37
C SER A 141 1.90 -14.75 -9.06
N SER A 142 2.59 -14.71 -7.91
CA SER A 142 1.95 -14.75 -6.59
C SER A 142 1.23 -13.46 -6.21
N THR A 143 1.65 -12.31 -6.75
CA THR A 143 1.11 -10.98 -6.41
C THR A 143 0.05 -10.50 -7.39
N PHE A 144 -0.10 -11.14 -8.56
CA PHE A 144 -1.04 -10.71 -9.60
C PHE A 144 -2.49 -10.61 -9.11
N PHE A 145 -3.05 -11.69 -8.54
CA PHE A 145 -4.44 -11.67 -8.06
C PHE A 145 -4.64 -10.70 -6.89
N PRO A 146 -3.77 -10.72 -5.84
CA PRO A 146 -3.89 -9.74 -4.77
C PRO A 146 -3.85 -8.29 -5.23
N GLU A 147 -3.02 -7.97 -6.24
CA GLU A 147 -2.97 -6.64 -6.81
C GLU A 147 -4.22 -6.31 -7.63
N LEU A 148 -4.65 -7.23 -8.49
CA LEU A 148 -5.83 -7.03 -9.34
C LEU A 148 -7.09 -6.74 -8.50
N LEU A 149 -7.30 -7.51 -7.43
CA LEU A 149 -8.46 -7.33 -6.55
C LEU A 149 -8.41 -5.98 -5.84
N SER A 150 -7.23 -5.55 -5.38
CA SER A 150 -7.05 -4.27 -4.69
C SER A 150 -7.22 -3.08 -5.65
N MET A 151 -6.59 -3.16 -6.83
CA MET A 151 -6.65 -2.13 -7.88
C MET A 151 -8.08 -1.91 -8.37
N ASN A 152 -8.86 -2.99 -8.55
CA ASN A 152 -10.28 -2.88 -8.91
C ASN A 152 -11.07 -2.05 -7.88
N CYS A 153 -10.86 -2.29 -6.59
CA CYS A 153 -11.53 -1.53 -5.53
C CYS A 153 -11.00 -0.10 -5.42
N LEU A 154 -9.70 0.12 -5.64
CA LEU A 154 -9.09 1.46 -5.69
C LEU A 154 -9.76 2.29 -6.79
N MET A 155 -9.78 1.78 -8.02
CA MET A 155 -10.35 2.47 -9.16
C MET A 155 -11.87 2.64 -9.04
N ALA A 156 -12.57 1.70 -8.40
CA ALA A 156 -14.01 1.83 -8.13
C ALA A 156 -14.35 3.07 -7.30
N GLY A 157 -13.51 3.41 -6.31
CA GLY A 157 -13.69 4.60 -5.47
C GLY A 157 -13.15 5.86 -6.13
N MET A 158 -11.99 5.76 -6.77
CA MET A 158 -11.29 6.89 -7.37
C MET A 158 -12.03 7.48 -8.58
N VAL A 159 -12.43 6.65 -9.55
CA VAL A 159 -12.94 7.11 -10.85
C VAL A 159 -14.21 7.98 -10.74
N PRO A 160 -15.23 7.64 -9.93
CA PRO A 160 -16.40 8.51 -9.73
C PRO A 160 -16.05 9.89 -9.19
N ILE A 161 -15.19 9.93 -8.15
CA ILE A 161 -14.81 11.17 -7.47
C ILE A 161 -13.97 12.04 -8.39
N MET A 162 -13.01 11.44 -9.09
CA MET A 162 -12.20 12.12 -10.09
C MET A 162 -13.07 12.73 -11.19
N THR A 163 -13.97 11.92 -11.77
CA THR A 163 -14.86 12.34 -12.86
C THR A 163 -15.77 13.49 -12.44
N TRP A 164 -16.38 13.39 -11.26
CA TRP A 164 -17.22 14.46 -10.72
C TRP A 164 -16.41 15.72 -10.41
N ALA A 165 -15.26 15.59 -9.75
CA ALA A 165 -14.46 16.73 -9.33
C ALA A 165 -13.82 17.46 -10.51
N MET A 166 -13.33 16.73 -11.52
CA MET A 166 -12.79 17.33 -12.73
C MET A 166 -13.86 18.09 -13.53
N LYS A 167 -15.08 17.55 -13.62
CA LYS A 167 -16.21 18.24 -14.26
C LYS A 167 -16.61 19.54 -13.56
N ASN A 168 -16.55 19.57 -12.23
CA ASN A 168 -17.04 20.70 -11.42
C ASN A 168 -15.94 21.71 -11.05
N THR A 169 -14.69 21.45 -11.41
CA THR A 169 -13.55 22.30 -11.05
C THR A 169 -12.88 22.84 -12.31
N ALA A 170 -12.86 24.15 -12.47
CA ALA A 170 -12.20 24.79 -13.60
C ALA A 170 -10.70 24.41 -13.62
N MET A 171 -10.16 24.16 -14.81
CA MET A 171 -8.74 23.83 -15.04
C MET A 171 -8.26 22.53 -14.37
N ALA A 172 -9.17 21.67 -13.86
CA ALA A 172 -8.79 20.41 -13.23
C ALA A 172 -8.31 19.32 -14.22
N HIS A 173 -8.50 19.54 -15.52
CA HIS A 173 -7.98 18.67 -16.58
C HIS A 173 -6.54 19.01 -17.00
N GLU A 174 -6.02 20.17 -16.59
CA GLU A 174 -4.70 20.66 -16.98
C GLU A 174 -3.63 20.20 -15.98
N PRO A 175 -2.70 19.29 -16.36
CA PRO A 175 -1.70 18.77 -15.43
C PRO A 175 -0.71 19.81 -14.91
N THR A 176 -0.63 20.97 -15.59
CA THR A 176 0.19 22.11 -15.18
C THR A 176 -0.42 22.90 -14.01
N GLY A 177 -1.73 22.74 -13.77
CA GLY A 177 -2.47 23.48 -12.76
C GLY A 177 -2.56 22.76 -11.41
N PRO A 178 -2.66 23.50 -10.28
CA PRO A 178 -2.82 22.90 -8.96
C PRO A 178 -4.16 22.16 -8.78
N ALA A 179 -5.19 22.53 -9.53
CA ALA A 179 -6.52 21.91 -9.47
C ALA A 179 -6.48 20.43 -9.87
N PHE A 180 -5.73 20.09 -10.92
CA PHE A 180 -5.53 18.70 -11.35
C PHE A 180 -4.97 17.84 -10.21
N TRP A 181 -3.84 18.27 -9.62
CA TRP A 181 -3.18 17.54 -8.54
C TRP A 181 -4.04 17.43 -7.29
N PHE A 182 -4.82 18.48 -6.98
CA PHE A 182 -5.76 18.45 -5.86
C PHE A 182 -6.88 17.42 -6.09
N VAL A 183 -7.47 17.38 -7.27
CA VAL A 183 -8.51 16.39 -7.62
C VAL A 183 -7.96 14.98 -7.57
N MET A 184 -6.78 14.74 -8.15
CA MET A 184 -6.12 13.42 -8.12
C MET A 184 -5.82 12.98 -6.68
N SER A 185 -5.36 13.91 -5.84
CA SER A 185 -5.12 13.68 -4.40
C SER A 185 -6.38 13.22 -3.67
N MET A 186 -7.51 13.92 -3.87
CA MET A 186 -8.79 13.55 -3.27
C MET A 186 -9.32 12.21 -3.79
N ALA A 187 -9.18 11.96 -5.10
CA ALA A 187 -9.64 10.74 -5.72
C ALA A 187 -8.82 9.52 -5.23
N LEU A 188 -7.49 9.65 -5.10
CA LEU A 188 -6.62 8.62 -4.52
C LEU A 188 -6.94 8.35 -3.04
N LEU A 189 -7.29 9.39 -2.27
CA LEU A 189 -7.72 9.20 -0.87
C LEU A 189 -9.01 8.38 -0.77
N VAL A 190 -9.99 8.64 -1.64
CA VAL A 190 -11.22 7.84 -1.68
C VAL A 190 -10.92 6.42 -2.19
N GLY A 191 -10.11 6.28 -3.24
CA GLY A 191 -9.64 4.98 -3.72
C GLY A 191 -8.95 4.16 -2.63
N PHE A 192 -8.10 4.78 -1.82
CA PHE A 192 -7.46 4.16 -0.66
C PHE A 192 -8.50 3.59 0.33
N ILE A 193 -9.52 4.39 0.68
CA ILE A 193 -10.59 3.99 1.59
C ILE A 193 -11.38 2.82 1.00
N THR A 194 -11.72 2.87 -0.29
CA THR A 194 -12.46 1.80 -0.98
C THR A 194 -11.65 0.52 -1.12
N ALA A 195 -10.33 0.61 -1.28
CA ALA A 195 -9.43 -0.54 -1.35
C ALA A 195 -9.16 -1.18 0.03
N TYR A 196 -9.35 -0.46 1.13
CA TYR A 196 -9.03 -0.95 2.48
C TYR A 196 -9.75 -2.26 2.87
N PRO A 197 -11.08 -2.43 2.66
CA PRO A 197 -11.77 -3.69 2.99
C PRO A 197 -11.29 -4.89 2.17
N MET A 198 -10.96 -4.68 0.88
CA MET A 198 -10.40 -5.74 0.05
C MET A 198 -9.02 -6.15 0.54
N ASN A 199 -8.17 -5.18 0.91
CA ASN A 199 -6.87 -5.46 1.52
C ASN A 199 -7.00 -6.12 2.90
N TRP A 200 -8.05 -5.82 3.66
CA TRP A 200 -8.33 -6.52 4.91
C TRP A 200 -8.57 -8.00 4.69
N TRP A 201 -9.41 -8.33 3.69
CA TRP A 201 -9.61 -9.71 3.28
C TRP A 201 -8.30 -10.33 2.76
N LEU A 202 -7.58 -9.58 1.92
CA LEU A 202 -6.17 -9.70 1.50
C LEU A 202 -5.27 -10.36 2.54
N VAL A 203 -5.02 -9.57 3.57
CA VAL A 203 -4.11 -9.85 4.67
C VAL A 203 -4.66 -10.94 5.58
N SER A 204 -5.98 -10.98 5.82
CA SER A 204 -6.59 -12.03 6.66
C SER A 204 -6.42 -13.45 6.10
N ARG A 205 -6.20 -13.57 4.78
CA ARG A 205 -5.95 -14.83 4.07
C ARG A 205 -4.48 -15.05 3.74
N HIS A 206 -3.57 -14.23 4.28
CA HIS A 206 -2.11 -14.31 4.06
C HIS A 206 -1.72 -14.22 2.57
N MET A 207 -2.54 -13.56 1.75
CA MET A 207 -2.23 -13.32 0.33
C MET A 207 -1.51 -11.99 0.11
N LYS A 208 -1.59 -11.07 1.07
CA LYS A 208 -0.73 -9.87 1.18
C LYS A 208 -0.11 -9.80 2.55
N HIS A 209 1.05 -9.16 2.63
CA HIS A 209 1.74 -8.82 3.86
C HIS A 209 1.74 -7.30 4.05
N GLY A 210 1.73 -6.87 5.31
CA GLY A 210 1.77 -5.46 5.67
C GLY A 210 3.19 -4.99 6.01
N MET A 211 3.30 -4.37 7.18
CA MET A 211 4.56 -3.83 7.69
C MET A 211 5.52 -4.92 8.16
N MET A 212 6.80 -4.76 7.82
CA MET A 212 7.90 -5.65 8.18
C MET A 212 9.06 -4.87 8.79
N THR A 213 9.40 -5.22 10.03
CA THR A 213 10.54 -4.62 10.71
C THR A 213 11.85 -5.21 10.20
N ILE A 214 12.77 -4.35 9.77
CA ILE A 214 14.14 -4.76 9.43
C ILE A 214 15.09 -4.16 10.47
N ARG A 215 15.73 -5.03 11.25
CA ARG A 215 16.85 -4.65 12.11
C ARG A 215 18.13 -5.20 11.52
N PHE A 216 19.11 -4.34 11.30
CA PHE A 216 20.48 -4.79 11.08
C PHE A 216 20.96 -5.44 12.39
N SER A 217 21.12 -6.77 12.37
CA SER A 217 21.70 -7.50 13.49
C SER A 217 23.18 -7.13 13.58
N ASN A 218 23.53 -6.12 14.36
CA ASN A 218 24.87 -5.99 14.93
C ASN A 218 25.05 -7.04 16.02
N LYS A 219 25.11 -8.32 15.62
CA LYS A 219 25.79 -9.32 16.43
C LYS A 219 27.12 -9.58 15.75
N PRO A 220 28.27 -9.28 16.38
CA PRO A 220 29.49 -9.91 15.93
C PRO A 220 29.29 -11.42 16.06
N THR A 221 29.43 -12.12 14.95
CA THR A 221 29.64 -13.57 14.95
C THR A 221 30.96 -13.83 15.65
N ASN A 222 30.91 -14.01 16.97
CA ASN A 222 32.00 -14.69 17.66
C ASN A 222 31.84 -16.18 17.35
N GLU A 223 32.35 -16.57 16.19
CA GLU A 223 32.99 -17.87 16.04
C GLU A 223 34.20 -17.84 16.97
N ASP A 224 34.07 -18.48 18.15
CA ASP A 224 35.12 -19.12 18.93
C ASP A 224 34.67 -19.24 20.38
N THR A 225 34.08 -20.40 20.72
CA THR A 225 34.25 -21.05 22.03
C THR A 225 33.72 -22.49 21.96
N MET A 226 34.48 -23.35 21.29
CA MET A 226 34.54 -24.76 21.68
C MET A 226 35.57 -24.91 22.80
N HIS A 227 35.13 -25.61 23.85
CA HIS A 227 35.88 -26.20 24.97
C HIS A 227 36.10 -25.38 26.26
N ALA A 228 35.52 -26.00 27.30
CA ALA A 228 36.04 -26.18 28.66
C ALA A 228 35.48 -25.26 29.75
N SER A 229 34.48 -25.78 30.47
CA SER A 229 34.57 -25.96 31.92
C SER A 229 33.42 -26.84 32.42
N ALA A 230 33.77 -28.07 32.80
CA ALA A 230 32.93 -28.93 33.62
C ALA A 230 33.02 -28.44 35.09
N SER A 231 31.88 -28.31 35.75
CA SER A 231 31.72 -28.55 37.19
C SER A 231 30.23 -28.58 37.57
N GLU A 232 29.91 -29.53 38.44
CA GLU A 232 28.60 -30.03 38.86
C GLU A 232 27.80 -29.03 39.71
N HIS A 233 26.45 -29.03 39.62
CA HIS A 233 25.56 -29.62 40.63
C HIS A 233 24.05 -29.35 40.39
N SER A 234 23.28 -30.45 40.54
CA SER A 234 21.92 -30.63 41.10
C SER A 234 20.69 -29.89 40.54
N HIS A 235 19.76 -30.75 40.06
CA HIS A 235 18.29 -30.73 40.27
C HIS A 235 17.53 -29.41 40.11
N ASP A 236 16.78 -29.29 39.01
CA ASP A 236 15.32 -29.27 39.11
C ASP A 236 14.64 -29.53 37.76
N ALA A 237 13.72 -30.48 37.80
CA ALA A 237 12.92 -30.91 36.66
C ALA A 237 11.76 -29.94 36.45
N HIS A 238 11.89 -29.03 35.49
CA HIS A 238 10.76 -28.40 34.85
C HIS A 238 10.86 -28.55 33.34
N THR A 239 10.20 -29.60 32.85
CA THR A 239 9.93 -29.90 31.46
C THR A 239 9.13 -28.75 30.84
N ALA A 240 9.83 -27.74 30.31
CA ALA A 240 9.21 -26.72 29.47
C ALA A 240 8.79 -27.38 28.14
N PRO A 241 7.52 -27.30 27.73
CA PRO A 241 7.11 -27.90 26.48
C PRO A 241 7.80 -27.13 25.34
N ALA A 242 8.60 -27.86 24.57
CA ALA A 242 9.11 -27.42 23.29
C ALA A 242 7.94 -26.83 22.50
N ARG A 243 7.99 -25.51 22.22
CA ARG A 243 7.13 -24.90 21.21
C ARG A 243 7.54 -25.50 19.89
N ARG A 244 6.90 -26.63 19.58
CA ARG A 244 6.74 -27.19 18.25
C ARG A 244 6.43 -25.99 17.36
N ALA A 245 7.34 -25.66 16.45
CA ALA A 245 7.04 -24.78 15.34
C ALA A 245 5.82 -25.42 14.67
N GLU A 246 4.64 -24.89 14.96
CA GLU A 246 3.44 -25.18 14.21
C GLU A 246 3.77 -24.71 12.80
N LYS A 247 4.14 -25.68 11.98
CA LYS A 247 3.98 -25.64 10.54
C LYS A 247 2.47 -25.47 10.36
N GLN A 248 1.98 -24.24 10.50
CA GLN A 248 0.59 -23.89 10.25
C GLN A 248 0.35 -24.24 8.80
N THR A 249 -0.31 -25.37 8.61
CA THR A 249 -0.69 -25.91 7.32
C THR A 249 -1.52 -24.84 6.63
N GLN A 250 -0.93 -24.21 5.63
CA GLN A 250 -1.58 -23.23 4.77
C GLN A 250 -2.79 -23.88 4.11
N GLU A 251 -4.00 -23.47 4.49
CA GLU A 251 -5.12 -23.52 3.56
C GLU A 251 -5.11 -22.23 2.74
N PRO A 252 -4.55 -22.22 1.51
CA PRO A 252 -4.84 -21.13 0.59
C PRO A 252 -6.35 -21.01 0.49
N GLY A 253 -6.90 -19.79 0.58
CA GLY A 253 -8.34 -19.56 0.48
C GLY A 253 -8.90 -20.38 -0.67
N SER A 254 -9.90 -21.22 -0.39
CA SER A 254 -10.47 -22.15 -1.36
C SER A 254 -10.59 -21.47 -2.72
N LYS A 255 -10.13 -22.12 -3.80
CA LYS A 255 -10.12 -21.52 -5.16
C LYS A 255 -11.48 -20.88 -5.52
N ARG A 256 -12.58 -21.41 -4.96
CA ARG A 256 -13.94 -20.86 -5.05
C ARG A 256 -14.09 -19.49 -4.38
N THR A 257 -13.54 -19.29 -3.18
CA THR A 257 -13.55 -18.00 -2.49
C THR A 257 -12.73 -16.97 -3.24
N LEU A 258 -11.56 -17.33 -3.77
CA LEU A 258 -10.77 -16.41 -4.60
C LEU A 258 -11.54 -16.01 -5.86
N ALA A 259 -12.13 -16.97 -6.58
CA ALA A 259 -12.96 -16.69 -7.74
C ALA A 259 -14.15 -15.77 -7.41
N GLY A 260 -14.84 -16.02 -6.29
CA GLY A 260 -15.94 -15.17 -5.82
C GLY A 260 -15.49 -13.74 -5.52
N MET A 261 -14.34 -13.56 -4.87
CA MET A 261 -13.79 -12.24 -4.58
C MET A 261 -13.28 -11.53 -5.84
N THR A 262 -12.75 -12.27 -6.82
CA THR A 262 -12.42 -11.72 -8.14
C THR A 262 -13.66 -11.16 -8.81
N ILE A 263 -14.74 -11.95 -8.90
CA ILE A 263 -16.02 -11.51 -9.48
C ILE A 263 -16.55 -10.28 -8.73
N LEU A 264 -16.55 -10.31 -7.39
CA LEU A 264 -16.97 -9.18 -6.58
C LEU A 264 -16.14 -7.93 -6.89
N SER A 265 -14.81 -8.04 -7.01
CA SER A 265 -13.95 -6.89 -7.33
C SER A 265 -14.29 -6.26 -8.68
N PHE A 266 -14.57 -7.07 -9.70
CA PHE A 266 -14.99 -6.57 -11.02
C PHE A 266 -16.39 -5.95 -10.99
N ILE A 267 -17.32 -6.51 -10.21
CA ILE A 267 -18.64 -5.90 -10.00
C ILE A 267 -18.48 -4.54 -9.34
N VAL A 268 -17.69 -4.44 -8.27
CA VAL A 268 -17.41 -3.17 -7.56
C VAL A 268 -16.79 -2.16 -8.51
N PHE A 269 -15.81 -2.56 -9.31
CA PHE A 269 -15.21 -1.69 -10.33
C PHE A 269 -16.22 -1.25 -11.40
N GLY A 270 -17.03 -2.18 -11.92
CA GLY A 270 -18.09 -1.88 -12.90
C GLY A 270 -19.15 -0.92 -12.36
N VAL A 271 -19.51 -1.03 -11.07
CA VAL A 271 -20.40 -0.09 -10.38
C VAL A 271 -19.75 1.30 -10.32
N GLY A 272 -18.46 1.39 -9.95
CA GLY A 272 -17.72 2.65 -9.98
C GLY A 272 -17.73 3.31 -11.36
N LEU A 273 -17.43 2.55 -12.42
CA LEU A 273 -17.50 3.05 -13.80
C LEU A 273 -18.92 3.51 -14.16
N GLY A 274 -19.96 2.75 -13.78
CA GLY A 274 -21.35 3.12 -14.01
C GLY A 274 -21.73 4.44 -13.34
N ILE A 275 -21.30 4.65 -12.09
CA ILE A 275 -21.51 5.92 -11.37
C ILE A 275 -20.78 7.06 -12.09
N ALA A 276 -19.53 6.86 -12.52
CA ALA A 276 -18.79 7.88 -13.26
C ALA A 276 -19.47 8.28 -14.58
N VAL A 277 -20.01 7.31 -15.33
CA VAL A 277 -20.79 7.57 -16.55
C VAL A 277 -22.08 8.36 -16.23
N LEU A 278 -22.74 8.09 -15.12
CA LEU A 278 -23.90 8.89 -14.70
C LEU A 278 -23.51 10.33 -14.37
N LEU A 279 -22.40 10.52 -13.66
CA LEU A 279 -21.88 11.84 -13.27
C LEU A 279 -21.41 12.69 -14.46
N THR A 280 -21.01 12.08 -15.57
CA THR A 280 -20.70 12.85 -16.79
C THR A 280 -21.97 13.37 -17.47
N ARG A 281 -23.08 12.62 -17.40
CA ARG A 281 -24.35 12.95 -18.08
C ARG A 281 -25.20 14.02 -17.38
N PHE A 282 -25.07 14.18 -16.05
CA PHE A 282 -25.75 15.21 -15.26
C PHE A 282 -24.74 16.24 -14.78
#